data_AF-A0A3A4UCN6-F1
#
_entry.id   AF-A0A3A4UCN6-F1
#
_cell.length_a   1.000
_cell.length_b   1.000
_cell.length_c   1.000
_cell.angle_alpha   90.00
_cell.angle_beta   90.00
_cell.angle_gamma   90.00
#
_symmetry.space_group_name_H-M   'P 1'
#
loop_
_entity.id
_entity.type
_entity.pdbx_description
1 polymer ?
#
loop_
_entity_poly.entity_id
_entity_poly.type
_entity_poly.pdbx_seq_one_letter_code
_entity_poly.pdbx_strand_id
1 'polypeptide(L)'
;MQNMVLVEGWLVLFNELPSLETPNWRLAETILDNFNIQRLGEELAREVLFATILWIPEFPDQNTTTKIVGRAEDLLAELIPGMPDEPHQDLVERLARRQPN
;
A
#
# COMPACT_ATOMS: atom_id res chain seq x y z
N MET A 1 7.80 2.01 13.19
CA MET A 1 6.77 0.96 13.24
C MET A 1 6.22 0.61 11.85
N GLN A 2 5.78 1.57 11.02
CA GLN A 2 5.22 1.29 9.67
C GLN A 2 6.11 0.46 8.72
N ASN A 3 7.44 0.65 8.73
CA ASN A 3 8.36 -0.19 7.93
C ASN A 3 8.34 -1.67 8.32
N MET A 4 8.00 -1.98 9.57
CA MET A 4 7.98 -3.36 10.07
C MET A 4 6.78 -4.12 9.52
N VAL A 5 5.61 -3.46 9.43
CA VAL A 5 4.36 -4.04 8.93
C VAL A 5 4.46 -4.46 7.46
N LEU A 6 5.01 -3.60 6.58
CA LEU A 6 5.19 -3.96 5.16
C LEU A 6 6.17 -5.12 5.00
N VAL A 7 7.25 -5.14 5.79
CA VAL A 7 8.23 -6.25 5.80
C VAL A 7 7.59 -7.55 6.28
N GLU A 8 6.77 -7.50 7.33
CA GLU A 8 6.03 -8.66 7.84
C GLU A 8 5.03 -9.18 6.81
N GLY A 9 4.20 -8.30 6.24
CA GLY A 9 3.27 -8.66 5.17
C GLY A 9 3.98 -9.27 3.96
N TRP A 10 5.12 -8.72 3.58
CA TRP A 10 5.94 -9.26 2.50
C TRP A 10 6.46 -10.67 2.83
N LEU A 11 7.06 -10.86 4.01
CA LEU A 11 7.56 -12.16 4.43
C LEU A 11 6.47 -13.24 4.40
N VAL A 12 5.25 -12.88 4.81
CA VAL A 12 4.10 -13.80 4.78
C VAL A 12 3.69 -14.15 3.35
N LEU A 13 3.71 -13.19 2.43
CA LEU A 13 3.28 -13.38 1.03
C LEU A 13 4.35 -14.08 0.17
N PHE A 14 5.63 -13.77 0.39
CA PHE A 14 6.71 -14.14 -0.53
C PHE A 14 7.79 -15.03 0.07
N ASN A 15 7.84 -15.19 1.40
CA ASN A 15 8.86 -15.97 2.12
C ASN A 15 10.32 -15.54 1.86
N GLU A 16 10.54 -14.34 1.36
CA GLU A 16 11.86 -13.76 1.10
C GLU A 16 11.87 -12.29 1.47
N LEU A 17 12.99 -11.72 1.88
CA LEU A 17 13.09 -10.27 2.10
C LEU A 17 13.40 -9.55 0.79
N PRO A 18 12.84 -8.36 0.58
CA PRO A 18 13.22 -7.55 -0.57
C PRO A 18 14.69 -7.13 -0.48
N SER A 19 15.32 -6.95 -1.64
CA SER A 19 16.65 -6.32 -1.72
C SER A 19 16.57 -4.90 -1.18
N LEU A 20 17.62 -4.48 -0.44
CA LEU A 20 17.79 -3.11 0.07
C LEU A 20 17.79 -2.04 -1.02
N GLU A 21 18.01 -2.44 -2.28
CA GLU A 21 18.00 -1.54 -3.44
C GLU A 21 16.62 -1.37 -4.08
N THR A 22 15.61 -2.12 -3.62
CA THR A 22 14.27 -2.09 -4.24
C THR A 22 13.53 -0.84 -3.80
N PRO A 23 13.08 0.02 -4.72
CA PRO A 23 12.27 1.19 -4.37
C PRO A 23 10.97 0.79 -3.67
N ASN A 24 10.59 1.55 -2.64
CA ASN A 24 9.38 1.31 -1.84
C ASN A 24 8.10 1.15 -2.67
N TRP A 25 7.97 1.91 -3.77
CA TRP A 25 6.80 1.81 -4.65
C TRP A 25 6.71 0.46 -5.37
N ARG A 26 7.85 -0.14 -5.75
CA ARG A 26 7.88 -1.48 -6.36
C ARG A 26 7.53 -2.55 -5.34
N LEU A 27 7.91 -2.32 -4.08
CA LEU A 27 7.52 -3.20 -2.97
C LEU A 27 6.00 -3.15 -2.76
N ALA A 28 5.43 -1.94 -2.69
CA ALA A 28 3.99 -1.75 -2.60
C ALA A 28 3.25 -2.41 -3.77
N GLU A 29 3.67 -2.18 -5.02
CA GLU A 29 3.04 -2.78 -6.20
C GLU A 29 3.06 -4.32 -6.13
N THR A 30 4.21 -4.91 -5.78
CA THR A 30 4.35 -6.36 -5.69
C THR A 30 3.47 -6.95 -4.58
N ILE A 31 3.39 -6.29 -3.41
CA ILE A 31 2.49 -6.68 -2.30
C ILE A 31 1.05 -6.71 -2.78
N LEU A 32 0.58 -5.67 -3.47
CA LEU A 32 -0.77 -5.60 -4.00
C LEU A 32 -1.03 -6.67 -5.08
N ASP A 33 -0.02 -7.03 -5.87
CA ASP A 33 -0.10 -8.10 -6.88
C ASP A 33 -0.28 -9.50 -6.29
N ASN A 34 0.22 -9.72 -5.08
CA ASN A 34 0.12 -11.02 -4.42
C ASN A 34 -0.75 -10.97 -3.17
N PHE A 35 -1.54 -9.91 -3.04
CA PHE A 35 -2.34 -9.67 -1.86
C PHE A 35 -3.31 -10.84 -1.65
N ASN A 36 -3.21 -11.48 -0.49
CA ASN A 36 -4.03 -12.63 -0.14
C ASN A 36 -4.38 -12.55 1.34
N ILE A 37 -5.63 -12.14 1.59
CA ILE A 37 -6.16 -11.93 2.94
C ILE A 37 -6.08 -13.20 3.79
N GLN A 38 -6.33 -14.38 3.20
CA GLN A 38 -6.27 -15.65 3.94
C GLN A 38 -4.85 -15.97 4.43
N ARG A 39 -3.82 -15.58 3.67
CA ARG A 39 -2.42 -15.78 4.07
C ARG A 39 -1.99 -14.78 5.14
N LEU A 40 -2.46 -13.54 5.06
CA LEU A 40 -2.07 -12.46 5.97
C LEU A 40 -2.85 -12.45 7.30
N GLY A 41 -4.12 -12.84 7.28
CA GLY A 41 -5.07 -12.53 8.34
C GLY A 41 -5.62 -11.11 8.21
N GLU A 42 -6.91 -10.92 8.54
CA GLU A 42 -7.67 -9.70 8.25
C GLU A 42 -7.11 -8.43 8.92
N GLU A 43 -6.55 -8.55 10.13
CA GLU A 43 -5.94 -7.44 10.86
C GLU A 43 -4.65 -6.97 10.18
N LEU A 44 -3.70 -7.88 9.96
CA LEU A 44 -2.44 -7.57 9.29
C LEU A 44 -2.67 -7.13 7.83
N ALA A 45 -3.65 -7.72 7.13
CA ALA A 45 -4.04 -7.31 5.79
C ALA A 45 -4.44 -5.82 5.74
N ARG A 46 -5.23 -5.36 6.71
CA ARG A 46 -5.59 -3.94 6.84
C ARG A 46 -4.36 -3.08 7.10
N GLU A 47 -3.50 -3.47 8.04
CA GLU A 47 -2.30 -2.69 8.35
C GLU A 47 -1.35 -2.57 7.15
N VAL A 48 -1.18 -3.65 6.38
CA VAL A 48 -0.35 -3.67 5.16
C VAL A 48 -0.91 -2.74 4.08
N LEU A 49 -2.23 -2.73 3.85
CA LEU A 49 -2.84 -1.84 2.88
C LEU A 49 -2.76 -0.37 3.32
N PHE A 50 -3.03 -0.07 4.60
CA PHE A 50 -2.82 1.28 5.15
C PHE A 50 -1.36 1.72 5.03
N ALA A 51 -0.40 0.83 5.33
CA ALA A 51 1.01 1.13 5.17
C ALA A 51 1.36 1.39 3.70
N THR A 52 0.81 0.62 2.76
CA THR A 52 1.00 0.82 1.31
C THR A 52 0.55 2.23 0.88
N ILE A 53 -0.59 2.69 1.38
CA ILE A 53 -1.12 4.03 1.12
C ILE A 53 -0.32 5.13 1.84
N LEU A 54 0.20 4.86 3.04
CA LEU A 54 0.91 5.88 3.83
C LEU A 54 2.39 6.02 3.44
N TRP A 55 2.98 5.03 2.77
CA TRP A 55 4.41 4.95 2.49
C TRP A 55 4.78 5.57 1.16
N ILE A 56 4.38 6.83 0.99
CA ILE A 56 4.50 7.62 -0.23
C ILE A 56 5.26 8.91 0.03
N PRO A 57 6.59 8.87 0.15
CA PRO A 57 7.37 10.05 -0.19
C PRO A 57 7.76 10.08 -1.67
N GLU A 58 7.90 8.93 -2.34
CA GLU A 58 8.52 8.86 -3.68
C GLU A 58 7.85 7.82 -4.58
N PHE A 59 6.57 7.99 -4.89
CA PHE A 59 6.07 7.43 -6.13
C PHE A 59 6.67 8.24 -7.30
N PRO A 60 7.15 7.57 -8.36
CA PRO A 60 7.94 8.20 -9.41
C PRO A 60 7.15 9.27 -10.18
N ASP A 61 5.81 9.18 -10.17
CA ASP A 61 4.90 10.10 -10.84
C ASP A 61 3.47 9.97 -10.29
N GLN A 62 2.61 10.92 -10.68
CA GLN A 62 1.22 11.01 -10.25
C GLN A 62 0.38 9.82 -10.75
N ASN A 63 0.59 9.31 -11.97
CA ASN A 63 -0.20 8.18 -12.49
C ASN A 63 0.10 6.90 -11.73
N THR A 64 1.38 6.62 -11.46
CA THR A 64 1.81 5.48 -10.65
C THR A 64 1.24 5.58 -9.23
N THR A 65 1.24 6.78 -8.64
CA THR A 65 0.61 7.04 -7.34
C THR A 65 -0.87 6.67 -7.36
N THR A 66 -1.65 7.23 -8.30
CA THR A 66 -3.09 7.01 -8.38
C THR A 66 -3.43 5.53 -8.57
N LYS A 67 -2.69 4.83 -9.43
CA LYS A 67 -2.91 3.39 -9.68
C LYS A 67 -2.69 2.55 -8.42
N ILE A 68 -1.58 2.77 -7.70
CA ILE A 68 -1.22 1.96 -6.54
C ILE A 68 -2.11 2.28 -5.35
N VAL A 69 -2.37 3.57 -5.08
CA VAL A 69 -3.25 4.00 -3.99
C VAL A 69 -4.67 3.54 -4.23
N GLY A 70 -5.24 3.79 -5.41
CA GLY A 70 -6.63 3.42 -5.71
C GLY A 70 -6.85 1.92 -5.54
N ARG A 71 -5.91 1.09 -6.01
CA ARG A 71 -5.99 -0.36 -5.84
C ARG A 71 -5.89 -0.81 -4.36
N ALA A 72 -5.11 -0.11 -3.54
CA ALA A 72 -5.05 -0.41 -2.11
C ALA A 72 -6.34 0.00 -1.38
N GLU A 73 -6.96 1.10 -1.80
CA GLU A 73 -8.27 1.56 -1.28
C GLU A 73 -9.40 0.61 -1.68
N ASP A 74 -9.43 0.13 -2.92
CA ASP A 74 -10.39 -0.89 -3.38
C ASP A 74 -10.34 -2.14 -2.49
N LEU A 75 -9.13 -2.63 -2.20
CA LEU A 75 -8.92 -3.78 -1.32
C LEU A 75 -9.31 -3.49 0.14
N LEU A 76 -9.15 -2.25 0.61
CA LEU A 76 -9.60 -1.85 1.95
C LEU A 76 -11.12 -1.81 2.05
N ALA A 77 -11.81 -1.35 1.01
CA ALA A 77 -13.27 -1.33 0.95
C ALA A 77 -13.88 -2.74 1.04
N GLU A 78 -13.21 -3.74 0.45
CA GLU A 78 -13.59 -5.16 0.61
C GLU A 78 -13.44 -5.66 2.05
N LEU A 79 -12.45 -5.15 2.80
CA LEU A 79 -12.13 -5.56 4.17
C LEU A 79 -12.91 -4.79 5.24
N ILE A 80 -13.36 -3.58 4.94
CA ILE A 80 -14.04 -2.69 5.89
C ILE A 80 -15.40 -2.31 5.31
N PRO A 81 -16.46 -3.08 5.60
CA PRO A 81 -17.79 -2.77 5.13
C PRO A 81 -18.24 -1.38 5.61
N GLY A 82 -18.62 -0.51 4.67
CA GLY A 82 -19.06 0.86 4.97
C GLY A 82 -17.95 1.91 4.94
N MET A 83 -16.74 1.56 4.49
CA MET A 83 -15.78 2.55 4.02
C MET A 83 -16.35 3.23 2.76
N PRO A 84 -16.24 4.56 2.61
CA PRO A 84 -16.70 5.23 1.39
C PRO A 84 -15.92 4.72 0.17
N ASP A 85 -16.65 4.39 -0.91
CA ASP A 85 -16.09 3.92 -2.20
C ASP A 85 -15.26 5.00 -2.93
N GLU A 86 -15.29 6.24 -2.46
CA GLU A 86 -14.45 7.29 -3.03
C GLU A 86 -13.03 7.16 -2.45
N PRO A 87 -11.99 7.10 -3.31
CA PRO A 87 -10.61 7.32 -2.89
C PRO A 87 -10.60 8.48 -1.92
N HIS A 88 -9.84 8.38 -0.83
CA HIS A 88 -9.66 9.53 0.07
C HIS A 88 -8.91 10.60 -0.74
N GLN A 89 -9.67 11.39 -1.51
CA GLN A 89 -9.18 12.29 -2.55
C GLN A 89 -8.34 13.39 -1.89
N ASP A 90 -8.67 13.71 -0.64
CA ASP A 90 -7.88 14.55 0.26
C ASP A 90 -6.51 13.94 0.59
N LEU A 91 -6.42 12.62 0.76
CA LEU A 91 -5.18 11.89 0.98
C LEU A 91 -4.33 11.90 -0.29
N VAL A 92 -4.93 11.57 -1.45
CA VAL A 92 -4.26 11.63 -2.77
C VAL A 92 -3.73 13.05 -3.05
N GLU A 93 -4.54 14.08 -2.80
CA GLU A 93 -4.12 15.48 -2.96
C GLU A 93 -3.05 15.90 -1.96
N ARG A 94 -3.13 15.46 -0.70
CA ARG A 94 -2.09 15.77 0.31
C ARG A 94 -0.77 15.09 -0.01
N LEU A 95 -0.81 13.91 -0.60
CA LEU A 95 0.37 13.17 -1.06
C LEU A 95 0.97 13.84 -2.31
N ALA A 96 0.15 14.25 -3.26
CA ALA A 96 0.60 15.01 -4.44
C ALA A 96 1.26 16.35 -4.05
N ARG A 97 0.74 17.05 -3.03
CA ARG A 97 1.34 18.31 -2.50
C ARG A 97 2.64 18.11 -1.72
N ARG A 98 2.98 16.87 -1.34
CA ARG A 98 4.22 16.53 -0.62
C ARG A 98 5.36 16.07 -1.52
N GLN A 99 5.12 15.90 -2.82
CA GLN A 99 6.19 15.65 -3.77
C GLN A 99 7.00 16.95 -3.95
N PRO A 100 8.33 16.94 -3.70
CA PRO A 100 9.16 18.09 -4.02
C PRO A 100 9.15 18.30 -5.54
N ASN A 101 8.89 19.54 -5.98
CA ASN A 101 9.03 19.98 -7.38
C ASN A 101 10.42 19.69 -7.94
#